data_AF-S9TLR8-F1
#
_entry.id   AF-S9TLR8-F1
#
_cell.length_a   1.000
_cell.length_b   1.000
_cell.length_c   1.000
_cell.angle_alpha   90.00
_cell.angle_beta   90.00
_cell.angle_gamma   90.00
#
_symmetry.space_group_name_H-M   'P 1'
#
loop_
_entity.id
_entity.type
_entity.pdbx_description
1 polymer ?
#
loop_
_entity_poly.entity_id
_entity_poly.type
_entity_poly.pdbx_seq_one_letter_code
_entity_poly.pdbx_strand_id
1 'polypeptide(L)'
;MTTAIPLDQVHFENGKPLFPYNECYDCFEGKGLLYRLVDTTSNTWAFYNDTNDTIIQVHAVFAPGSRIKALQRTQLRVLPNAEGTEDETCEQDATLEVEPGFTEAFIEGEVTGYNISFQSDSAPTKQVAFELPGPTVHYDKMYSCFKDNGNGLLFRLVDETQQLWYFYNDTTTYTMRITVEFGKAQEVEALGRTTARVLPPGTPSAASDGVVLCLDVAPGRTEPFLRGTPTVYKLGFAAEPAGQQIQYVHEGPDRAIIANASRVFKCFEEHENGLLFRVVDDVNRIWAFYNDTKAYVMTATVTFPADADIQLAPGVVSAPQEDGFTAAVTVAPLATAPFLVGAPEHYTLSFSAAPVGSMPVESPAYENMGPDGTIIQYQDAFSCFKGHGNGLLFRLVDNRVPRWAFYNDTRDVVAQIKVAFAPGAKVVALGNTRIGSDEELGVIYELELQPGRTELFAEGEVGVFTTKFAASKIPSLA
;
A
#
# COMPACT_ATOMS: atom_id res chain seq x y z
N MET A 1 -31.21 -9.13 -7.75
CA MET A 1 -32.22 -10.13 -8.19
C MET A 1 -31.46 -11.36 -8.65
N THR A 2 -32.04 -12.56 -8.57
CA THR A 2 -31.39 -13.76 -9.12
C THR A 2 -31.67 -13.86 -10.61
N THR A 3 -30.67 -14.16 -11.43
CA THR A 3 -30.79 -14.22 -12.91
C THR A 3 -30.78 -15.67 -13.37
N ALA A 4 -31.80 -16.09 -14.12
CA ALA A 4 -31.87 -17.45 -14.65
C ALA A 4 -30.74 -17.70 -15.67
N ILE A 5 -30.08 -18.85 -15.55
CA ILE A 5 -29.00 -19.29 -16.44
C ILE A 5 -29.50 -20.51 -17.22
N PRO A 6 -29.41 -20.51 -18.57
CA PRO A 6 -29.60 -21.72 -19.36
C PRO A 6 -28.66 -22.84 -18.90
N LEU A 7 -29.16 -24.06 -18.71
CA LEU A 7 -28.39 -25.16 -18.11
C LEU A 7 -27.11 -25.50 -18.89
N ASP A 8 -27.11 -25.30 -20.21
CA ASP A 8 -25.96 -25.50 -21.10
C ASP A 8 -24.89 -24.41 -20.95
N GLN A 9 -25.22 -23.29 -20.31
CA GLN A 9 -24.33 -22.16 -20.03
C GLN A 9 -23.87 -22.11 -18.57
N VAL A 10 -24.36 -23.02 -17.71
CA VAL A 10 -23.92 -23.08 -16.32
C VAL A 10 -22.50 -23.63 -16.27
N HIS A 11 -21.59 -22.80 -15.77
CA HIS A 11 -20.21 -23.17 -15.51
C HIS A 11 -19.91 -22.94 -14.03
N PHE A 12 -19.34 -23.95 -13.38
CA PHE A 12 -18.85 -23.88 -12.00
C PHE A 12 -17.32 -23.92 -12.03
N GLU A 13 -16.67 -22.98 -11.37
CA GLU A 13 -15.23 -22.83 -11.36
C GLU A 13 -14.57 -23.71 -10.29
N ASN A 14 -15.17 -23.79 -9.10
CA ASN A 14 -14.50 -24.33 -7.91
C ASN A 14 -15.07 -25.68 -7.45
N GLY A 15 -15.90 -26.31 -8.27
CA GLY A 15 -16.47 -27.61 -7.96
C GLY A 15 -17.70 -27.93 -8.80
N LYS A 16 -18.54 -28.83 -8.28
CA LYS A 16 -19.85 -29.14 -8.85
C LYS A 16 -20.85 -29.31 -7.73
N PRO A 17 -22.09 -28.83 -7.90
CA PRO A 17 -23.09 -28.99 -6.88
C PRO A 17 -23.49 -30.45 -6.69
N LEU A 18 -23.71 -30.85 -5.44
CA LEU A 18 -24.17 -32.19 -5.05
C LEU A 18 -25.68 -32.20 -4.82
N PHE A 19 -26.43 -31.61 -5.75
CA PHE A 19 -27.89 -31.51 -5.68
C PHE A 19 -28.48 -31.65 -7.09
N PRO A 20 -29.54 -32.45 -7.28
CA PRO A 20 -30.23 -32.52 -8.57
C PRO A 20 -30.97 -31.21 -8.84
N TYR A 21 -30.88 -30.67 -10.04
CA TYR A 21 -31.59 -29.46 -10.43
C TYR A 21 -31.94 -29.49 -11.92
N ASN A 22 -33.02 -28.79 -12.26
CA ASN A 22 -33.44 -28.55 -13.64
C ASN A 22 -33.57 -27.05 -13.96
N GLU A 23 -33.40 -26.19 -12.96
CA GLU A 23 -33.26 -24.75 -13.11
C GLU A 23 -32.08 -24.25 -12.26
N CYS A 24 -31.34 -23.26 -12.78
CA CYS A 24 -30.19 -22.66 -12.12
C CYS A 24 -30.25 -21.14 -12.25
N TYR A 25 -29.93 -20.43 -11.17
CA TYR A 25 -29.91 -18.99 -11.13
C TYR A 25 -28.61 -18.45 -10.54
N ASP A 26 -28.02 -17.44 -11.18
CA ASP A 26 -26.93 -16.65 -10.62
C ASP A 26 -27.50 -15.68 -9.57
N CYS A 27 -27.01 -15.75 -8.35
CA CYS A 27 -27.43 -14.87 -7.27
C CYS A 27 -26.72 -13.51 -7.28
N PHE A 28 -25.62 -13.38 -8.02
CA PHE A 28 -24.79 -12.18 -8.12
C PHE A 28 -24.45 -11.87 -9.58
N GLU A 29 -25.43 -11.38 -10.35
CA GLU A 29 -25.33 -10.93 -11.74
C GLU A 29 -23.93 -11.00 -12.40
N GLY A 30 -23.58 -12.18 -12.95
CA GLY A 30 -22.38 -12.40 -13.75
C GLY A 30 -21.10 -12.62 -12.94
N LYS A 31 -21.16 -12.68 -11.61
CA LYS A 31 -20.00 -12.91 -10.74
C LYS A 31 -19.78 -14.39 -10.41
N GLY A 32 -20.77 -15.26 -10.64
CA GLY A 32 -20.63 -16.70 -10.44
C GLY A 32 -20.30 -17.13 -9.01
N LEU A 33 -20.68 -16.36 -7.99
CA LEU A 33 -20.30 -16.62 -6.59
C LEU A 33 -21.22 -17.64 -5.90
N LEU A 34 -22.53 -17.53 -6.16
CA LEU A 34 -23.55 -18.37 -5.56
C LEU A 34 -24.60 -18.70 -6.61
N TYR A 35 -24.95 -19.97 -6.68
CA TYR A 35 -25.98 -20.48 -7.57
C TYR A 35 -27.15 -20.99 -6.76
N ARG A 36 -28.36 -20.50 -7.07
CA ARG A 36 -29.59 -21.12 -6.60
C ARG A 36 -29.98 -22.23 -7.56
N LEU A 37 -30.08 -23.44 -7.03
CA LEU A 37 -30.42 -24.66 -7.75
C LEU A 37 -31.86 -25.02 -7.40
N VAL A 38 -32.69 -25.24 -8.41
CA VAL A 38 -34.10 -25.60 -8.22
C VAL A 38 -34.38 -26.91 -8.97
N ASP A 39 -34.96 -27.87 -8.27
CA ASP A 39 -35.61 -29.04 -8.87
C ASP A 39 -37.12 -28.82 -8.83
N THR A 40 -37.70 -28.49 -9.98
CA THR A 40 -39.15 -28.29 -10.12
C THR A 40 -39.94 -29.59 -10.04
N THR A 41 -39.29 -30.76 -10.06
CA THR A 41 -39.96 -32.07 -9.92
C THR A 41 -40.31 -32.35 -8.47
N SER A 42 -39.39 -32.05 -7.55
CA SER A 42 -39.56 -32.19 -6.10
C SER A 42 -39.92 -30.89 -5.39
N ASN A 43 -39.98 -29.77 -6.12
CA ASN A 43 -40.14 -28.42 -5.57
C ASN A 43 -39.11 -28.09 -4.48
N THR A 44 -37.86 -28.48 -4.70
CA THR A 44 -36.77 -28.28 -3.73
C THR A 44 -35.76 -27.27 -4.22
N TRP A 45 -35.34 -26.38 -3.32
CA TRP A 45 -34.31 -25.38 -3.59
C TRP A 45 -33.05 -25.71 -2.80
N ALA A 46 -31.90 -25.48 -3.41
CA ALA A 46 -30.59 -25.54 -2.78
C ALA A 46 -29.74 -24.36 -3.23
N PHE A 47 -28.65 -24.12 -2.50
CA PHE A 47 -27.64 -23.16 -2.87
C PHE A 47 -26.28 -23.84 -2.96
N TYR A 48 -25.55 -23.53 -4.01
CA TYR A 48 -24.16 -23.93 -4.18
C TYR A 48 -23.27 -22.69 -4.19
N ASN A 49 -22.38 -22.60 -3.21
CA ASN A 49 -21.42 -21.54 -3.09
C ASN A 49 -20.16 -21.95 -3.84
N ASP A 50 -19.93 -21.33 -5.00
CA ASP A 50 -18.82 -21.65 -5.89
C ASP A 50 -17.57 -20.82 -5.57
N THR A 51 -17.51 -20.16 -4.41
CA THR A 51 -16.29 -19.51 -3.94
C THR A 51 -15.40 -20.50 -3.17
N ASN A 52 -14.12 -20.16 -2.97
CA ASN A 52 -13.19 -20.93 -2.13
C ASN A 52 -12.99 -20.35 -0.73
N ASP A 53 -13.38 -19.09 -0.53
CA ASP A 53 -12.93 -18.28 0.59
C ASP A 53 -14.00 -17.35 1.16
N THR A 54 -15.26 -17.51 0.74
CA THR A 54 -16.38 -16.66 1.11
C THR A 54 -17.53 -17.54 1.60
N ILE A 55 -18.02 -17.31 2.83
CA ILE A 55 -19.28 -17.87 3.31
C ILE A 55 -20.40 -16.98 2.83
N ILE A 56 -21.52 -17.57 2.41
CA ILE A 56 -22.68 -16.81 1.95
C ILE A 56 -23.90 -17.13 2.81
N GLN A 57 -24.42 -16.11 3.48
CA GLN A 57 -25.69 -16.16 4.18
C GLN A 57 -26.83 -15.81 3.24
N VAL A 58 -27.78 -16.74 3.14
CA VAL A 58 -29.01 -16.63 2.38
C VAL A 58 -30.12 -16.25 3.36
N HIS A 59 -30.84 -15.18 3.04
CA HIS A 59 -32.00 -14.72 3.79
C HIS A 59 -33.18 -14.56 2.83
N ALA A 60 -34.25 -15.34 3.02
CA ALA A 60 -35.43 -15.31 2.17
C ALA A 60 -36.70 -15.11 3.00
N VAL A 61 -37.52 -14.13 2.59
CA VAL A 61 -38.87 -13.92 3.11
C VAL A 61 -39.86 -14.37 2.04
N PHE A 62 -40.65 -15.37 2.37
CA PHE A 62 -41.69 -15.95 1.51
C PHE A 62 -43.04 -15.30 1.80
N ALA A 63 -43.75 -14.96 0.72
CA ALA A 63 -45.04 -14.31 0.78
C ALA A 63 -46.11 -15.23 1.41
N PRO A 64 -47.20 -14.64 1.95
CA PRO A 64 -48.31 -15.40 2.50
C PRO A 64 -48.87 -16.45 1.52
N GLY A 65 -49.32 -17.57 2.07
CA GLY A 65 -49.79 -18.73 1.31
C GLY A 65 -48.69 -19.66 0.77
N SER A 66 -47.40 -19.34 0.97
CA SER A 66 -46.31 -20.29 0.66
C SER A 66 -46.36 -21.51 1.59
N ARG A 67 -46.27 -22.71 1.01
CA ARG A 67 -46.32 -24.00 1.71
C ARG A 67 -44.97 -24.68 1.62
N ILE A 68 -44.04 -24.21 2.46
CA ILE A 68 -42.65 -24.66 2.43
C ILE A 68 -42.23 -25.32 3.74
N LYS A 69 -41.21 -26.16 3.64
CA LYS A 69 -40.55 -26.83 4.75
C LYS A 69 -39.05 -26.53 4.68
N ALA A 70 -38.46 -26.19 5.82
CA ALA A 70 -37.01 -26.02 5.93
C ALA A 70 -36.29 -27.36 5.72
N LEU A 71 -35.21 -27.34 4.93
CA LEU A 71 -34.34 -28.47 4.74
C LEU A 71 -33.01 -28.26 5.47
N GLN A 72 -32.39 -29.38 5.88
CA GLN A 72 -31.07 -29.41 6.51
C GLN A 72 -30.91 -28.38 7.64
N ARG A 73 -29.97 -27.44 7.48
CA ARG A 73 -29.59 -26.43 8.47
C ARG A 73 -30.39 -25.12 8.34
N THR A 74 -31.38 -25.09 7.45
CA THR A 74 -32.22 -23.91 7.23
C THR A 74 -33.07 -23.63 8.46
N GLN A 75 -32.97 -22.41 8.99
CA GLN A 75 -33.82 -21.95 10.07
C GLN A 75 -35.04 -21.28 9.45
N LEU A 76 -36.22 -21.83 9.71
CA LEU A 76 -37.49 -21.30 9.23
C LEU A 76 -38.31 -20.79 10.41
N ARG A 77 -38.77 -19.54 10.34
CA ARG A 77 -39.67 -18.93 11.33
C ARG A 77 -40.87 -18.29 10.65
N VAL A 78 -42.04 -18.38 11.27
CA VAL A 78 -43.24 -17.67 10.80
C VAL A 78 -43.18 -16.24 11.34
N LEU A 79 -43.38 -15.25 10.48
CA LEU A 79 -43.50 -13.85 10.88
C LEU A 79 -44.98 -13.57 11.17
N PRO A 80 -45.36 -13.19 12.40
CA PRO A 80 -46.74 -12.87 12.74
C PRO A 80 -47.27 -11.76 11.84
N ASN A 81 -48.53 -11.86 11.46
CA ASN A 81 -49.19 -10.80 10.69
C ASN A 81 -49.40 -9.52 11.55
N ALA A 82 -50.01 -8.49 10.96
CA ALA A 82 -50.25 -7.21 11.65
C ALA A 82 -51.13 -7.34 12.92
N GLU A 83 -51.88 -8.43 13.06
CA GLU A 83 -52.74 -8.73 14.21
C GLU A 83 -52.02 -9.61 15.26
N GLY A 84 -50.78 -10.03 14.99
CA GLY A 84 -49.98 -10.88 15.85
C GLY A 84 -50.41 -12.35 15.83
N THR A 85 -51.22 -12.78 14.85
CA THR A 85 -51.63 -14.18 14.70
C THR A 85 -50.70 -14.92 13.73
N GLU A 86 -50.56 -16.23 13.94
CA GLU A 86 -49.84 -17.15 13.06
C GLU A 86 -50.86 -17.94 12.24
N ASP A 87 -51.18 -17.45 11.04
CA ASP A 87 -52.13 -18.07 10.11
C ASP A 87 -51.63 -17.98 8.65
N GLU A 88 -52.47 -18.33 7.67
CA GLU A 88 -52.13 -18.36 6.25
C GLU A 88 -51.75 -16.98 5.66
N THR A 89 -52.01 -15.89 6.39
CA THR A 89 -51.63 -14.52 6.01
C THR A 89 -50.21 -14.15 6.45
N CYS A 90 -49.51 -15.05 7.14
CA CYS A 90 -48.16 -14.80 7.62
C CYS A 90 -47.11 -15.00 6.54
N GLU A 91 -46.07 -14.17 6.60
CA GLU A 91 -44.83 -14.39 5.85
C GLU A 91 -43.98 -15.45 6.55
N GLN A 92 -43.12 -16.13 5.80
CA GLN A 92 -42.20 -17.11 6.35
C GLN A 92 -40.77 -16.68 6.07
N ASP A 93 -39.96 -16.61 7.12
CA ASP A 93 -38.58 -16.15 7.05
C ASP A 93 -37.62 -17.33 7.19
N ALA A 94 -36.72 -17.48 6.21
CA ALA A 94 -35.77 -18.57 6.13
C ALA A 94 -34.33 -18.06 6.04
N THR A 95 -33.45 -18.58 6.88
CA THR A 95 -32.01 -18.29 6.85
C THR A 95 -31.19 -19.56 6.67
N LEU A 96 -30.12 -19.46 5.89
CA LEU A 96 -29.16 -20.54 5.66
C LEU A 96 -27.76 -19.98 5.43
N GLU A 97 -26.74 -20.60 6.02
CA GLU A 97 -25.34 -20.31 5.76
C GLU A 97 -24.75 -21.38 4.85
N VAL A 98 -24.10 -20.97 3.75
CA VAL A 98 -23.52 -21.86 2.74
C VAL A 98 -22.00 -21.68 2.72
N GLU A 99 -21.26 -22.72 3.08
CA GLU A 99 -19.79 -22.72 3.09
C GLU A 99 -19.18 -22.76 1.67
N PRO A 100 -17.96 -22.23 1.47
CA PRO A 100 -17.26 -22.30 0.18
C PRO A 100 -17.14 -23.73 -0.36
N GLY A 101 -17.54 -23.96 -1.60
CA GLY A 101 -17.52 -25.27 -2.27
C GLY A 101 -18.62 -26.25 -1.81
N PHE A 102 -19.53 -25.84 -0.93
CA PHE A 102 -20.61 -26.70 -0.45
C PHE A 102 -21.95 -26.43 -1.14
N THR A 103 -22.77 -27.48 -1.22
CA THR A 103 -24.18 -27.40 -1.61
C THR A 103 -25.06 -27.67 -0.40
N GLU A 104 -25.94 -26.74 -0.07
CA GLU A 104 -26.86 -26.85 1.06
C GLU A 104 -28.31 -26.78 0.57
N ALA A 105 -29.14 -27.72 1.00
CA ALA A 105 -30.56 -27.72 0.70
C ALA A 105 -31.27 -26.69 1.58
N PHE A 106 -32.13 -25.87 0.97
CA PHE A 106 -32.76 -24.74 1.61
C PHE A 106 -34.20 -25.04 2.03
N ILE A 107 -35.08 -25.22 1.06
CA ILE A 107 -36.51 -25.44 1.30
C ILE A 107 -37.09 -26.48 0.32
N GLU A 108 -38.23 -27.04 0.72
CA GLU A 108 -39.10 -27.90 -0.10
C GLU A 108 -40.53 -27.35 -0.06
N GLY A 109 -41.18 -27.19 -1.21
CA GLY A 109 -42.62 -26.90 -1.29
C GLY A 109 -43.02 -25.80 -2.27
N GLU A 110 -44.28 -25.37 -2.18
CA GLU A 110 -44.87 -24.40 -3.10
C GLU A 110 -44.62 -22.96 -2.64
N VAL A 111 -43.95 -22.16 -3.48
CA VAL A 111 -43.64 -20.76 -3.22
C VAL A 111 -44.57 -19.86 -4.03
N THR A 112 -45.35 -19.00 -3.38
CA THR A 112 -46.28 -18.06 -4.04
C THR A 112 -45.59 -16.76 -4.45
N GLY A 113 -44.61 -16.33 -3.67
CA GLY A 113 -43.79 -15.14 -3.89
C GLY A 113 -42.67 -15.08 -2.86
N TYR A 114 -41.58 -14.36 -3.15
CA TYR A 114 -40.45 -14.27 -2.23
C TYR A 114 -39.62 -13.01 -2.48
N ASN A 115 -38.93 -12.58 -1.42
CA ASN A 115 -37.80 -11.68 -1.48
C ASN A 115 -36.60 -12.44 -0.92
N ILE A 116 -35.46 -12.38 -1.62
CA ILE A 116 -34.24 -13.05 -1.20
C ILE A 116 -33.08 -12.06 -1.24
N SER A 117 -32.28 -12.07 -0.17
CA SER A 117 -31.08 -11.28 -0.04
C SER A 117 -29.90 -12.17 0.36
N PHE A 118 -28.71 -11.73 -0.01
CA PHE A 118 -27.47 -12.46 0.20
C PHE A 118 -26.48 -11.57 0.91
N GLN A 119 -25.79 -12.12 1.90
CA GLN A 119 -24.67 -11.47 2.58
C GLN A 119 -23.46 -12.37 2.46
N SER A 120 -22.34 -11.81 2.01
CA SER A 120 -21.08 -12.54 1.85
C SER A 120 -20.11 -12.12 2.95
N ASP A 121 -19.53 -13.09 3.62
CA ASP A 121 -18.45 -12.90 4.59
C ASP A 121 -17.23 -13.70 4.16
N SER A 122 -16.02 -13.26 4.50
CA SER A 122 -14.84 -14.12 4.32
C SER A 122 -15.01 -15.42 5.10
N ALA A 123 -14.64 -16.55 4.52
CA ALA A 123 -14.63 -17.83 5.19
C ALA A 123 -13.47 -17.90 6.19
N PRO A 124 -13.66 -18.54 7.35
CA PRO A 124 -12.57 -18.83 8.25
C PRO A 124 -11.51 -19.71 7.57
N THR A 125 -10.25 -19.36 7.77
CA THR A 125 -9.12 -20.15 7.30
C THR A 125 -9.03 -21.44 8.11
N LYS A 126 -9.15 -22.59 7.43
CA LYS A 126 -9.01 -23.91 8.02
C LYS A 126 -7.57 -24.40 7.85
N GLN A 127 -6.96 -24.92 8.91
CA GLN A 127 -5.59 -25.50 8.93
C GLN A 127 -4.47 -24.52 8.55
N VAL A 128 -4.08 -23.64 9.47
CA VAL A 128 -2.93 -22.74 9.33
C VAL A 128 -1.68 -23.37 9.97
N ALA A 129 -0.58 -23.41 9.23
CA ALA A 129 0.74 -23.65 9.80
C ALA A 129 1.38 -22.29 10.14
N PHE A 130 1.35 -21.93 11.43
CA PHE A 130 1.98 -20.69 11.89
C PHE A 130 3.50 -20.78 11.78
N GLU A 131 4.13 -19.68 11.41
CA GLU A 131 5.59 -19.54 11.38
C GLU A 131 6.16 -19.34 12.79
N LEU A 132 5.40 -18.66 13.65
CA LEU A 132 5.72 -18.45 15.05
C LEU A 132 4.87 -19.34 15.97
N PRO A 133 5.17 -19.36 17.29
CA PRO A 133 4.26 -19.96 18.25
C PRO A 133 2.88 -19.30 18.10
N GLY A 134 1.92 -20.04 17.57
CA GLY A 134 0.58 -19.56 17.23
C GLY A 134 -0.16 -18.91 18.41
N PRO A 135 -1.35 -18.33 18.17
CA PRO A 135 -2.08 -17.60 19.19
C PRO A 135 -2.47 -18.49 20.37
N THR A 136 -2.28 -17.97 21.58
CA THR A 136 -2.60 -18.69 22.84
C THR A 136 -4.00 -18.39 23.37
N VAL A 137 -4.76 -17.53 22.67
CA VAL A 137 -6.13 -17.16 23.05
C VAL A 137 -7.13 -18.19 22.50
N HIS A 138 -8.27 -18.33 23.16
CA HIS A 138 -9.39 -19.09 22.62
C HIS A 138 -10.02 -18.32 21.45
N TYR A 139 -10.44 -19.05 20.41
CA TYR A 139 -11.20 -18.53 19.27
C TYR A 139 -11.99 -19.65 18.62
N ASP A 140 -13.15 -19.32 18.06
CA ASP A 140 -14.01 -20.24 17.32
C ASP A 140 -13.74 -20.15 15.81
N LYS A 141 -13.43 -18.93 15.33
CA LYS A 141 -13.16 -18.64 13.92
C LYS A 141 -11.84 -17.89 13.77
N MET A 142 -11.10 -18.18 12.69
CA MET A 142 -9.85 -17.51 12.35
C MET A 142 -9.89 -17.10 10.88
N TYR A 143 -9.43 -15.91 10.56
CA TYR A 143 -9.41 -15.37 9.20
C TYR A 143 -8.01 -14.87 8.87
N SER A 144 -7.42 -15.35 7.77
CA SER A 144 -6.22 -14.77 7.19
C SER A 144 -6.53 -13.38 6.60
N CYS A 145 -5.74 -12.37 6.99
CA CYS A 145 -5.88 -11.01 6.50
C CYS A 145 -5.15 -10.77 5.17
N PHE A 146 -4.03 -11.48 4.92
CA PHE A 146 -3.28 -11.42 3.66
C PHE A 146 -3.37 -12.76 2.93
N LYS A 147 -4.51 -13.00 2.24
CA LYS A 147 -4.82 -14.31 1.64
C LYS A 147 -3.80 -14.77 0.58
N ASP A 148 -3.13 -13.84 -0.10
CA ASP A 148 -2.19 -14.12 -1.19
C ASP A 148 -0.70 -14.08 -0.76
N ASN A 149 -0.41 -13.88 0.53
CA ASN A 149 0.95 -13.71 1.02
C ASN A 149 1.32 -14.75 2.08
N GLY A 150 2.27 -15.62 1.73
CA GLY A 150 2.86 -16.59 2.66
C GLY A 150 1.79 -17.46 3.31
N ASN A 151 1.79 -17.52 4.64
CA ASN A 151 0.80 -18.26 5.42
C ASN A 151 -0.45 -17.45 5.79
N GLY A 152 -0.50 -16.16 5.46
CA GLY A 152 -1.55 -15.22 5.86
C GLY A 152 -1.05 -14.00 6.62
N LEU A 153 0.16 -14.07 7.21
CA LEU A 153 0.92 -13.02 7.94
C LEU A 153 0.24 -12.44 9.20
N LEU A 154 -1.03 -12.09 9.11
CA LEU A 154 -1.87 -11.54 10.15
C LEU A 154 -3.19 -12.30 10.16
N PHE A 155 -3.64 -12.68 11.35
CA PHE A 155 -4.85 -13.46 11.53
C PHE A 155 -5.82 -12.74 12.46
N ARG A 156 -7.05 -12.53 11.98
CA ARG A 156 -8.17 -12.12 12.83
C ARG A 156 -8.76 -13.35 13.50
N LEU A 157 -8.80 -13.37 14.82
CA LEU A 157 -9.36 -14.45 15.62
C LEU A 157 -10.66 -13.96 16.25
N VAL A 158 -11.72 -14.74 16.14
CA VAL A 158 -13.04 -14.41 16.66
C VAL A 158 -13.49 -15.49 17.62
N ASP A 159 -13.73 -15.10 18.87
CA ASP A 159 -14.45 -15.88 19.87
C ASP A 159 -15.91 -15.43 19.83
N GLU A 160 -16.78 -16.25 19.22
CA GLU A 160 -18.20 -15.97 19.06
C GLU A 160 -18.93 -16.03 20.40
N THR A 161 -18.48 -16.91 21.31
CA THR A 161 -19.08 -17.09 22.62
C THR A 161 -18.93 -15.84 23.49
N GLN A 162 -17.75 -15.22 23.46
CA GLN A 162 -17.44 -14.00 24.20
C GLN A 162 -17.63 -12.73 23.39
N GLN A 163 -17.94 -12.87 22.09
CA GLN A 163 -18.04 -11.77 21.12
C GLN A 163 -16.75 -10.94 21.08
N LEU A 164 -15.60 -11.62 21.10
CA LEU A 164 -14.28 -11.00 21.16
C LEU A 164 -13.53 -11.17 19.86
N TRP A 165 -12.91 -10.09 19.40
CA TRP A 165 -11.97 -10.14 18.28
C TRP A 165 -10.56 -9.88 18.79
N TYR A 166 -9.64 -10.70 18.29
CA TYR A 166 -8.20 -10.54 18.49
C TYR A 166 -7.51 -10.49 17.13
N PHE A 167 -6.30 -9.92 17.11
CA PHE A 167 -5.41 -10.05 15.98
C PHE A 167 -4.10 -10.69 16.43
N TYR A 168 -3.64 -11.66 15.66
CA TYR A 168 -2.36 -12.33 15.82
C TYR A 168 -1.45 -12.04 14.64
N ASN A 169 -0.31 -11.42 14.93
CA ASN A 169 0.71 -11.14 13.94
C ASN A 169 1.75 -12.28 13.95
N ASP A 170 1.76 -13.06 12.89
CA ASP A 170 2.63 -14.23 12.74
C ASP A 170 3.97 -13.90 12.06
N THR A 171 4.24 -12.62 11.81
CA THR A 171 5.52 -12.18 11.24
C THR A 171 6.56 -11.95 12.32
N THR A 172 7.84 -11.98 11.92
CA THR A 172 8.99 -11.63 12.77
C THR A 172 9.48 -10.19 12.56
N THR A 173 9.18 -9.62 11.39
CA THR A 173 9.81 -8.38 10.90
C THR A 173 8.83 -7.23 10.71
N TYR A 174 7.52 -7.44 10.88
CA TYR A 174 6.52 -6.39 10.65
C TYR A 174 5.63 -6.20 11.87
N THR A 175 5.37 -4.96 12.26
CA THR A 175 4.26 -4.57 13.11
C THR A 175 3.05 -4.39 12.20
N MET A 176 1.97 -5.09 12.51
CA MET A 176 0.74 -5.04 11.74
C MET A 176 -0.17 -3.98 12.32
N ARG A 177 -0.53 -2.97 11.53
CA ARG A 177 -1.58 -2.01 11.87
C ARG A 177 -2.91 -2.48 11.30
N ILE A 178 -3.92 -2.48 12.15
CA ILE A 178 -5.30 -2.78 11.82
C ILE A 178 -6.10 -1.50 11.98
N THR A 179 -6.92 -1.18 10.97
CA THR A 179 -7.90 -0.10 11.01
C THR A 179 -9.27 -0.68 10.64
N VAL A 180 -10.29 -0.48 11.47
CA VAL A 180 -11.66 -0.92 11.16
C VAL A 180 -12.63 0.22 11.36
N GLU A 181 -13.39 0.50 10.32
CA GLU A 181 -14.49 1.47 10.35
C GLU A 181 -15.81 0.73 10.56
N PHE A 182 -16.57 1.16 11.56
CA PHE A 182 -17.90 0.63 11.88
C PHE A 182 -18.95 1.70 11.65
N GLY A 183 -20.08 1.30 11.05
CA GLY A 183 -21.20 2.22 10.78
C GLY A 183 -21.96 2.69 12.03
N LYS A 184 -21.85 1.95 13.15
CA LYS A 184 -22.49 2.29 14.43
C LYS A 184 -21.53 2.04 15.59
N ALA A 185 -21.20 3.08 16.34
CA ALA A 185 -20.31 3.00 17.49
C ALA A 185 -20.84 2.08 18.60
N GLN A 186 -22.16 1.97 18.73
CA GLN A 186 -22.82 1.20 19.79
C GLN A 186 -22.68 -0.32 19.63
N GLU A 187 -22.30 -0.81 18.44
CA GLU A 187 -22.14 -2.26 18.18
C GLU A 187 -20.79 -2.81 18.66
N VAL A 188 -19.85 -1.94 19.05
CA VAL A 188 -18.46 -2.31 19.33
C VAL A 188 -17.88 -1.57 20.54
N GLU A 189 -17.08 -2.27 21.34
CA GLU A 189 -16.28 -1.74 22.44
C GLU A 189 -14.79 -2.00 22.15
N ALA A 190 -13.97 -0.96 22.09
CA ALA A 190 -12.52 -1.10 21.89
C ALA A 190 -11.85 -1.72 23.12
N LEU A 191 -10.90 -2.64 22.90
CA LEU A 191 -10.23 -3.35 23.99
C LEU A 191 -8.72 -3.11 24.02
N GLY A 192 -8.13 -3.29 25.20
CA GLY A 192 -6.68 -3.29 25.38
C GLY A 192 -6.01 -2.01 24.88
N ARG A 193 -5.19 -2.14 23.84
CA ARG A 193 -4.44 -1.03 23.22
C ARG A 193 -5.14 -0.43 22.01
N THR A 194 -6.34 -0.90 21.68
CA THR A 194 -7.11 -0.39 20.55
C THR A 194 -7.58 1.03 20.83
N THR A 195 -7.26 1.94 19.91
CA THR A 195 -7.70 3.32 19.96
C THR A 195 -9.00 3.48 19.19
N ALA A 196 -10.00 4.15 19.77
CA ALA A 196 -11.26 4.46 19.12
C ALA A 196 -11.35 5.95 18.75
N ARG A 197 -11.85 6.27 17.55
CA ARG A 197 -12.13 7.64 17.10
C ARG A 197 -13.51 7.72 16.45
N VAL A 198 -14.38 8.58 16.99
CA VAL A 198 -15.68 8.89 16.37
C VAL A 198 -15.45 9.71 15.10
N LEU A 199 -16.11 9.36 13.99
CA LEU A 199 -15.99 10.12 12.76
C LEU A 199 -16.77 11.44 12.85
N PRO A 200 -16.22 12.57 12.36
CA PRO A 200 -16.95 13.83 12.36
C PRO A 200 -18.19 13.75 11.47
N PRO A 201 -19.30 14.42 11.83
CA PRO A 201 -20.49 14.50 10.98
C PRO A 201 -20.11 15.07 9.60
N GLY A 202 -20.45 14.36 8.52
CA GLY A 202 -20.22 14.82 7.14
C GLY A 202 -18.99 14.25 6.42
N THR A 203 -18.32 13.23 6.98
CA THR A 203 -17.35 12.43 6.20
C THR A 203 -18.09 11.59 5.15
N PRO A 204 -17.61 11.49 3.89
CA PRO A 204 -18.32 10.79 2.81
C PRO A 204 -18.57 9.29 3.05
N SER A 205 -17.92 8.68 4.06
CA SER A 205 -17.86 7.23 4.28
C SER A 205 -18.53 6.72 5.56
N ALA A 206 -19.28 7.53 6.32
CA ALA A 206 -19.95 7.00 7.52
C ALA A 206 -21.27 7.69 7.86
N ALA A 207 -22.25 6.87 8.25
CA ALA A 207 -23.42 7.32 8.99
C ALA A 207 -23.00 8.20 10.18
N SER A 208 -23.87 9.11 10.61
CA SER A 208 -23.61 10.14 11.63
C SER A 208 -23.22 9.65 13.03
N ASP A 209 -23.01 8.35 13.23
CA ASP A 209 -22.65 7.66 14.50
C ASP A 209 -21.57 6.57 14.30
N GLY A 210 -20.71 6.71 13.28
CA GLY A 210 -19.64 5.75 12.99
C GLY A 210 -18.40 5.89 13.89
N VAL A 211 -17.68 4.79 14.11
CA VAL A 211 -16.41 4.76 14.86
C VAL A 211 -15.31 4.05 14.07
N VAL A 212 -14.08 4.55 14.16
CA VAL A 212 -12.88 3.89 13.64
C VAL A 212 -12.07 3.36 14.80
N LEU A 213 -11.73 2.07 14.75
CA LEU A 213 -10.85 1.41 15.71
C LEU A 213 -9.50 1.13 15.04
N CYS A 214 -8.41 1.49 15.71
CA CYS A 214 -7.05 1.22 15.26
C CYS A 214 -6.25 0.43 16.29
N LEU A 215 -5.43 -0.53 15.85
CA LEU A 215 -4.56 -1.33 16.71
C LEU A 215 -3.26 -1.68 15.98
N ASP A 216 -2.13 -1.53 16.68
CA ASP A 216 -0.82 -2.03 16.23
C ASP A 216 -0.48 -3.32 16.98
N VAL A 217 -0.15 -4.37 16.23
CA VAL A 217 0.20 -5.70 16.75
C VAL A 217 1.64 -6.01 16.36
N ALA A 218 2.52 -6.08 17.36
CA ALA A 218 3.94 -6.39 17.14
C ALA A 218 4.16 -7.86 16.70
N PRO A 219 5.32 -8.19 16.09
CA PRO A 219 5.71 -9.54 15.71
C PRO A 219 5.45 -10.60 16.79
N GLY A 220 4.81 -11.71 16.42
CA GLY A 220 4.52 -12.85 17.30
C GLY A 220 3.56 -12.54 18.45
N ARG A 221 2.85 -11.41 18.42
CA ARG A 221 1.90 -11.02 19.48
C ARG A 221 0.46 -11.27 19.05
N THR A 222 -0.35 -11.64 20.03
CA THR A 222 -1.81 -11.60 19.95
C THR A 222 -2.30 -10.45 20.82
N GLU A 223 -3.10 -9.55 20.27
CA GLU A 223 -3.67 -8.41 21.00
C GLU A 223 -5.20 -8.41 20.86
N PRO A 224 -5.95 -8.13 21.95
CA PRO A 224 -7.40 -7.94 21.87
C PRO A 224 -7.71 -6.66 21.10
N PHE A 225 -8.76 -6.70 20.29
CA PHE A 225 -9.16 -5.59 19.43
C PHE A 225 -10.48 -4.96 19.86
N LEU A 226 -11.56 -5.76 19.87
CA LEU A 226 -12.87 -5.29 20.26
C LEU A 226 -13.72 -6.37 20.93
N ARG A 227 -14.78 -5.94 21.59
CA ARG A 227 -15.94 -6.75 21.98
C ARG A 227 -17.17 -6.27 21.21
N GLY A 228 -17.96 -7.19 20.65
CA GLY A 228 -19.22 -6.88 19.98
C GLY A 228 -19.54 -7.76 18.80
N THR A 229 -20.66 -7.49 18.15
CA THR A 229 -21.15 -8.20 16.95
C THR A 229 -21.40 -7.22 15.82
N PRO A 230 -20.34 -6.64 15.25
CA PRO A 230 -20.48 -5.67 14.17
C PRO A 230 -21.08 -6.32 12.93
N THR A 231 -22.15 -5.73 12.41
CA THR A 231 -22.85 -6.26 11.22
C THR A 231 -22.29 -5.74 9.90
N VAL A 232 -21.77 -4.50 9.89
CA VAL A 232 -21.18 -3.87 8.70
C VAL A 232 -19.91 -3.11 9.11
N TYR A 233 -18.80 -3.44 8.47
CA TYR A 233 -17.52 -2.80 8.73
C TYR A 233 -16.61 -2.80 7.50
N LYS A 234 -15.70 -1.83 7.44
CA LYS A 234 -14.60 -1.78 6.47
C LYS A 234 -13.29 -2.03 7.22
N LEU A 235 -12.61 -3.12 6.88
CA LEU A 235 -11.36 -3.54 7.51
C LEU A 235 -10.19 -3.23 6.58
N GLY A 236 -9.16 -2.57 7.11
CA GLY A 236 -7.91 -2.26 6.44
C GLY A 236 -6.72 -2.69 7.30
N PHE A 237 -5.63 -3.06 6.65
CA PHE A 237 -4.40 -3.47 7.32
C PHE A 237 -3.18 -2.91 6.59
N ALA A 238 -2.13 -2.64 7.35
CA ALA A 238 -0.83 -2.23 6.84
C ALA A 238 0.28 -2.98 7.61
N ALA A 239 1.27 -3.49 6.88
CA ALA A 239 2.47 -4.07 7.46
C ALA A 239 3.57 -3.00 7.51
N GLU A 240 4.02 -2.63 8.70
CA GLU A 240 5.12 -1.69 8.90
C GLU A 240 6.33 -2.45 9.46
N PRO A 241 7.58 -2.21 9.04
CA PRO A 241 8.74 -2.88 9.62
C PRO A 241 8.78 -2.74 11.15
N ALA A 242 8.80 -3.86 11.86
CA ALA A 242 8.82 -3.90 13.32
C ALA A 242 10.18 -3.50 13.87
N GLY A 243 10.19 -2.51 14.75
CA GLY A 243 11.25 -2.40 15.75
C GLY A 243 12.66 -2.27 15.21
N GLN A 244 12.90 -1.45 14.18
CA GLN A 244 14.22 -0.87 14.07
C GLN A 244 14.40 0.07 15.26
N GLN A 245 15.21 -0.31 16.25
CA GLN A 245 15.69 0.64 17.24
C GLN A 245 16.45 1.70 16.48
N ILE A 246 15.80 2.84 16.26
CA ILE A 246 16.38 3.94 15.51
C ILE A 246 17.50 4.54 16.36
N GLN A 247 18.73 4.22 15.99
CA GLN A 247 19.91 4.90 16.48
C GLN A 247 20.30 5.94 15.44
N TYR A 248 20.10 7.21 15.79
CA TYR A 248 20.69 8.31 15.05
C TYR A 248 22.19 8.32 15.33
N VAL A 249 23.00 8.52 14.30
CA VAL A 249 24.44 8.75 14.47
C VAL A 249 24.69 10.15 15.04
N HIS A 250 23.77 11.09 14.79
CA HIS A 250 23.86 12.49 15.23
C HIS A 250 22.71 12.86 16.19
N GLU A 251 22.31 14.13 16.22
CA GLU A 251 21.43 14.70 17.26
C GLU A 251 19.95 14.26 17.16
N GLY A 252 19.57 13.58 16.07
CA GLY A 252 18.18 13.16 15.81
C GLY A 252 17.28 14.29 15.28
N PRO A 253 15.99 14.02 15.06
CA PRO A 253 15.05 14.99 14.51
C PRO A 253 14.78 16.16 15.45
N ASP A 254 14.59 17.34 14.87
CA ASP A 254 14.28 18.58 15.59
C ASP A 254 12.87 18.52 16.19
N ARG A 255 12.81 18.47 17.52
CA ARG A 255 11.57 18.39 18.28
C ARG A 255 10.71 19.65 18.21
N ALA A 256 11.26 20.78 17.78
CA ALA A 256 10.47 21.98 17.52
C ALA A 256 9.64 21.85 16.24
N ILE A 257 10.08 21.02 15.29
CA ILE A 257 9.37 20.72 14.04
C ILE A 257 8.44 19.52 14.23
N ILE A 258 8.91 18.48 14.93
CA ILE A 258 8.14 17.27 15.21
C ILE A 258 8.19 16.91 16.69
N ALA A 259 7.18 17.35 17.43
CA ALA A 259 7.15 17.22 18.89
C ALA A 259 7.06 15.76 19.35
N ASN A 260 6.25 14.94 18.67
CA ASN A 260 6.12 13.52 18.96
C ASN A 260 6.63 12.69 17.78
N ALA A 261 7.77 12.03 17.93
CA ALA A 261 8.24 11.04 16.97
C ALA A 261 7.54 9.70 17.23
N SER A 262 6.21 9.65 17.06
CA SER A 262 5.39 8.46 17.32
C SER A 262 5.85 7.26 16.51
N ARG A 263 6.24 7.49 15.26
CA ARG A 263 6.80 6.47 14.36
C ARG A 263 7.99 7.03 13.59
N VAL A 264 9.00 6.20 13.37
CA VAL A 264 10.21 6.57 12.63
C VAL A 264 10.58 5.42 11.70
N PHE A 265 10.83 5.74 10.43
CA PHE A 265 11.15 4.77 9.39
C PHE A 265 12.49 5.13 8.75
N LYS A 266 13.38 4.16 8.56
CA LYS A 266 14.57 4.34 7.72
C LYS A 266 14.15 4.40 6.27
N CYS A 267 14.59 5.43 5.54
CA CYS A 267 14.31 5.55 4.12
C CYS A 267 15.31 4.75 3.27
N PHE A 268 16.49 4.42 3.80
CA PHE A 268 17.50 3.57 3.16
C PHE A 268 17.79 2.35 4.04
N GLU A 269 16.99 1.29 3.91
CA GLU A 269 17.05 0.11 4.78
C GLU A 269 18.36 -0.69 4.65
N GLU A 270 19.01 -0.65 3.49
CA GLU A 270 20.28 -1.33 3.22
C GLU A 270 21.47 -0.71 3.97
N HIS A 271 21.31 0.50 4.53
CA HIS A 271 22.33 1.17 5.32
C HIS A 271 22.03 1.05 6.82
N GLU A 272 23.03 0.66 7.62
CA GLU A 272 22.87 0.37 9.06
C GLU A 272 22.17 1.51 9.82
N ASN A 273 22.52 2.77 9.54
CA ASN A 273 21.91 3.94 10.18
C ASN A 273 20.71 4.52 9.40
N GLY A 274 20.30 3.98 8.26
CA GLY A 274 19.14 4.46 7.51
C GLY A 274 19.30 5.74 6.71
N LEU A 275 20.33 6.55 6.98
CA LEU A 275 20.72 7.84 6.37
C LEU A 275 19.67 8.97 6.46
N LEU A 276 18.45 8.71 5.97
CA LEU A 276 17.29 9.58 6.01
C LEU A 276 16.18 8.86 6.76
N PHE A 277 15.44 9.58 7.59
CA PHE A 277 14.36 9.04 8.38
C PHE A 277 13.06 9.76 8.09
N ARG A 278 11.99 9.02 7.82
CA ARG A 278 10.63 9.57 7.87
C ARG A 278 10.15 9.52 9.32
N VAL A 279 9.81 10.67 9.87
CA VAL A 279 9.30 10.81 11.24
C VAL A 279 7.84 11.20 11.16
N VAL A 280 6.99 10.47 11.88
CA VAL A 280 5.54 10.68 11.90
C VAL A 280 5.07 10.96 13.32
N ASP A 281 4.36 12.08 13.47
CA ASP A 281 3.65 12.47 14.68
C ASP A 281 2.17 12.16 14.50
N ASP A 282 1.72 11.04 15.07
CA ASP A 282 0.32 10.61 14.97
C ASP A 282 -0.64 11.52 15.75
N VAL A 283 -0.15 12.27 16.73
CA VAL A 283 -0.97 13.18 17.56
C VAL A 283 -1.30 14.43 16.75
N ASN A 284 -0.30 15.02 16.11
CA ASN A 284 -0.45 16.25 15.33
C ASN A 284 -0.67 15.99 13.82
N ARG A 285 -0.65 14.73 13.39
CA ARG A 285 -0.68 14.28 11.99
C ARG A 285 0.42 14.90 11.14
N ILE A 286 1.60 15.13 11.70
CA ILE A 286 2.73 15.73 10.99
C ILE A 286 3.63 14.64 10.44
N TRP A 287 4.00 14.75 9.17
CA TRP A 287 5.11 14.00 8.62
C TRP A 287 6.28 14.95 8.40
N ALA A 288 7.47 14.50 8.78
CA ALA A 288 8.72 15.19 8.55
C ALA A 288 9.79 14.19 8.09
N PHE A 289 10.85 14.71 7.50
CA PHE A 289 12.03 13.93 7.17
C PHE A 289 13.25 14.49 7.90
N TYR A 290 14.03 13.61 8.51
CA TYR A 290 15.29 13.93 9.18
C TYR A 290 16.46 13.30 8.44
N ASN A 291 17.41 14.13 7.99
CA ASN A 291 18.62 13.69 7.33
C ASN A 291 19.76 13.58 8.36
N ASP A 292 20.16 12.36 8.70
CA ASP A 292 21.22 12.08 9.67
C ASP A 292 22.62 12.07 9.05
N THR A 293 22.76 12.51 7.80
CA THR A 293 24.04 12.60 7.10
C THR A 293 24.63 14.00 7.17
N LYS A 294 25.96 14.10 7.14
CA LYS A 294 26.71 15.36 6.97
C LYS A 294 27.06 15.66 5.51
N ALA A 295 27.07 14.62 4.68
CA ALA A 295 27.67 14.65 3.36
C ALA A 295 26.65 14.57 2.21
N TYR A 296 25.35 14.41 2.50
CA TYR A 296 24.30 14.38 1.48
C TYR A 296 23.16 15.33 1.80
N VAL A 297 22.67 16.01 0.77
CA VAL A 297 21.34 16.61 0.72
C VAL A 297 20.39 15.52 0.23
N MET A 298 19.33 15.27 0.99
CA MET A 298 18.37 14.23 0.66
C MET A 298 17.14 14.84 0.02
N THR A 299 16.57 14.22 -1.00
CA THR A 299 15.27 14.59 -1.53
C THR A 299 14.31 13.43 -1.33
N ALA A 300 13.22 13.67 -0.62
CA ALA A 300 12.11 12.74 -0.48
C ALA A 300 11.00 13.15 -1.42
N THR A 301 10.58 12.21 -2.27
CA THR A 301 9.53 12.41 -3.27
C THR A 301 8.43 11.40 -3.02
N VAL A 302 7.21 11.90 -2.85
CA VAL A 302 6.04 11.13 -2.46
C VAL A 302 4.92 11.36 -3.46
N THR A 303 4.38 10.28 -4.01
CA THR A 303 3.23 10.32 -4.92
C THR A 303 1.97 9.95 -4.16
N PHE A 304 0.94 10.79 -4.30
CA PHE A 304 -0.35 10.66 -3.65
C PHE A 304 -1.47 10.55 -4.69
N PRO A 305 -2.57 9.84 -4.40
CA PRO A 305 -3.77 9.88 -5.23
C PRO A 305 -4.45 11.25 -5.14
N ALA A 306 -5.31 11.56 -6.12
CA ALA A 306 -5.97 12.86 -6.22
C ALA A 306 -6.89 13.21 -5.04
N ASP A 307 -7.37 12.22 -4.30
CA ASP A 307 -8.29 12.33 -3.17
C ASP A 307 -7.60 12.33 -1.79
N ALA A 308 -6.26 12.42 -1.74
CA ALA A 308 -5.52 12.41 -0.49
C ALA A 308 -5.87 13.61 0.43
N ASP A 309 -6.33 13.33 1.65
CA ASP A 309 -6.61 14.32 2.69
C ASP A 309 -5.31 14.77 3.40
N ILE A 310 -4.53 15.61 2.70
CA ILE A 310 -3.26 16.13 3.20
C ILE A 310 -3.07 17.62 2.88
N GLN A 311 -2.36 18.31 3.77
CA GLN A 311 -1.87 19.66 3.56
C GLN A 311 -0.34 19.65 3.50
N LEU A 312 0.24 20.02 2.37
CA LEU A 312 1.69 20.07 2.21
C LEU A 312 2.30 21.20 3.04
N ALA A 313 3.47 20.94 3.62
CA ALA A 313 4.22 21.92 4.39
C ALA A 313 4.86 22.99 3.49
N PRO A 314 5.18 24.19 4.03
CA PRO A 314 5.93 25.19 3.29
C PRO A 314 7.29 24.65 2.82
N GLY A 315 7.63 24.88 1.55
CA GLY A 315 8.88 24.42 0.93
C GLY A 315 8.78 23.06 0.23
N VAL A 316 7.62 22.39 0.27
CA VAL A 316 7.35 21.20 -0.53
C VAL A 316 6.89 21.58 -1.92
N VAL A 317 7.58 21.07 -2.94
CA VAL A 317 7.25 21.29 -4.35
C VAL A 317 6.25 20.23 -4.78
N SER A 318 5.12 20.61 -5.38
CA SER A 318 4.13 19.67 -5.91
C SER A 318 3.97 19.78 -7.42
N ALA A 319 3.70 18.65 -8.08
CA ALA A 319 3.45 18.54 -9.51
C ALA A 319 2.29 17.57 -9.78
N PRO A 320 1.32 17.92 -10.64
CA PRO A 320 0.21 17.04 -10.99
C PRO A 320 0.67 15.85 -11.84
N GLN A 321 -0.04 14.72 -11.71
CA GLN A 321 0.11 13.50 -12.52
C GLN A 321 -1.28 13.00 -12.97
N GLU A 322 -1.34 12.03 -13.90
CA GLU A 322 -2.62 11.55 -14.48
C GLU A 322 -3.60 11.03 -13.40
N ASP A 323 -3.10 10.34 -12.37
CA ASP A 323 -3.92 9.73 -11.31
C ASP A 323 -3.67 10.33 -9.91
N GLY A 324 -3.12 11.54 -9.84
CA GLY A 324 -2.84 12.19 -8.56
C GLY A 324 -1.81 13.30 -8.64
N PHE A 325 -0.92 13.38 -7.65
CA PHE A 325 0.15 14.38 -7.64
C PHE A 325 1.38 13.86 -6.91
N THR A 326 2.52 14.43 -7.26
CA THR A 326 3.80 14.17 -6.60
C THR A 326 4.21 15.38 -5.77
N ALA A 327 4.70 15.14 -4.57
CA ALA A 327 5.21 16.14 -3.64
C ALA A 327 6.66 15.81 -3.27
N ALA A 328 7.56 16.79 -3.36
CA ALA A 328 8.99 16.61 -3.11
C ALA A 328 9.52 17.63 -2.11
N VAL A 329 10.35 17.17 -1.17
CA VAL A 329 11.04 18.02 -0.20
C VAL A 329 12.52 17.73 -0.17
N THR A 330 13.32 18.78 -0.11
CA THR A 330 14.77 18.69 0.05
C THR A 330 15.15 18.91 1.51
N VAL A 331 15.92 17.98 2.05
CA VAL A 331 16.32 17.90 3.47
C VAL A 331 17.82 18.08 3.57
N ALA A 332 18.23 19.22 4.12
CA ALA A 332 19.65 19.54 4.32
C ALA A 332 20.31 18.56 5.32
N PRO A 333 21.65 18.41 5.28
CA PRO A 333 22.41 17.62 6.25
C PRO A 333 22.07 17.99 7.69
N LEU A 334 21.87 16.99 8.53
CA LEU A 334 21.54 17.13 9.96
C LEU A 334 20.29 17.98 10.25
N ALA A 335 19.43 18.18 9.24
CA ALA A 335 18.23 18.99 9.37
C ALA A 335 16.97 18.12 9.34
N THR A 336 15.91 18.66 9.94
CA THR A 336 14.55 18.13 9.84
C THR A 336 13.73 19.05 8.96
N ALA A 337 13.07 18.51 7.93
CA ALA A 337 12.17 19.26 7.07
C ALA A 337 10.73 18.77 7.27
N PRO A 338 9.77 19.66 7.56
CA PRO A 338 8.36 19.29 7.58
C PRO A 338 7.91 18.93 6.15
N PHE A 339 7.01 17.97 6.02
CA PHE A 339 6.55 17.48 4.73
C PHE A 339 5.05 17.69 4.51
N LEU A 340 4.22 17.20 5.42
CA LEU A 340 2.77 17.38 5.34
C LEU A 340 2.12 17.34 6.71
N VAL A 341 0.87 17.79 6.75
CA VAL A 341 -0.10 17.57 7.82
C VAL A 341 -1.26 16.76 7.25
N GLY A 342 -1.50 15.56 7.77
CA GLY A 342 -2.53 14.65 7.28
C GLY A 342 -2.21 13.17 7.55
N ALA A 343 -3.09 12.27 7.12
CA ALA A 343 -2.94 10.83 7.31
C ALA A 343 -3.21 10.10 5.98
N PRO A 344 -2.26 10.15 5.01
CA PRO A 344 -2.47 9.54 3.72
C PRO A 344 -2.55 8.00 3.85
N GLU A 345 -3.61 7.41 3.30
CA GLU A 345 -3.84 5.95 3.29
C GLU A 345 -3.00 5.25 2.21
N HIS A 346 -2.87 5.87 1.04
CA HIS A 346 -2.15 5.35 -0.11
C HIS A 346 -1.11 6.35 -0.58
N TYR A 347 0.14 5.90 -0.74
CA TYR A 347 1.22 6.72 -1.26
C TYR A 347 2.38 5.83 -1.73
N THR A 348 3.18 6.37 -2.65
CA THR A 348 4.46 5.76 -3.05
C THR A 348 5.61 6.69 -2.67
N LEU A 349 6.68 6.13 -2.08
CA LEU A 349 7.87 6.88 -1.66
C LEU A 349 9.05 6.57 -2.57
N SER A 350 9.80 7.61 -2.91
CA SER A 350 11.13 7.50 -3.52
C SER A 350 12.07 8.51 -2.87
N PHE A 351 13.35 8.15 -2.81
CA PHE A 351 14.38 8.96 -2.17
C PHE A 351 15.58 9.11 -3.10
N SER A 352 16.21 10.27 -3.06
CA SER A 352 17.51 10.48 -3.69
C SER A 352 18.46 11.16 -2.71
N ALA A 353 19.73 10.79 -2.80
CA ALA A 353 20.80 11.34 -1.99
C ALA A 353 21.80 12.03 -2.94
N ALA A 354 22.01 13.32 -2.74
CA ALA A 354 22.89 14.12 -3.57
C ALA A 354 24.00 14.68 -2.67
N PRO A 355 25.31 14.51 -2.97
CA PRO A 355 26.37 14.98 -2.09
C PRO A 355 26.23 16.47 -1.73
N VAL A 356 26.61 16.87 -0.52
CA VAL A 356 26.56 18.27 -0.09
C VAL A 356 27.44 19.07 -1.01
N GLY A 357 26.77 19.92 -1.80
CA GLY A 357 27.40 20.60 -2.91
C GLY A 357 27.03 20.09 -4.30
N SER A 358 26.05 19.22 -4.47
CA SER A 358 25.44 18.95 -5.78
C SER A 358 24.20 19.80 -6.01
N MET A 359 24.04 20.96 -5.36
CA MET A 359 23.06 21.96 -5.80
C MET A 359 23.53 22.54 -7.14
N PRO A 360 22.63 22.77 -8.11
CA PRO A 360 22.95 23.53 -9.30
C PRO A 360 23.58 24.86 -8.89
N VAL A 361 24.67 25.23 -9.56
CA VAL A 361 25.26 26.55 -9.40
C VAL A 361 24.35 27.51 -10.16
N GLU A 362 23.62 28.37 -9.45
CA GLU A 362 22.90 29.47 -10.09
C GLU A 362 23.92 30.39 -10.77
N SER A 363 23.90 30.43 -12.11
CA SER A 363 24.84 31.22 -12.94
C SER A 363 26.31 30.89 -12.71
N PRO A 364 26.81 29.72 -13.17
CA PRO A 364 28.21 29.34 -13.00
C PRO A 364 29.15 30.35 -13.68
N ALA A 365 30.16 30.81 -12.93
CA ALA A 365 31.22 31.65 -13.46
C ALA A 365 32.35 30.79 -14.04
N TYR A 366 32.48 30.78 -15.36
CA TYR A 366 33.54 30.06 -16.06
C TYR A 366 34.79 30.95 -16.17
N GLU A 367 35.96 30.35 -15.97
CA GLU A 367 37.26 31.03 -16.11
C GLU A 367 37.71 31.06 -17.58
N ASN A 368 37.15 30.20 -18.44
CA ASN A 368 37.40 30.19 -19.87
C ASN A 368 36.11 30.42 -20.69
N MET A 369 36.09 29.92 -21.93
CA MET A 369 35.02 30.14 -22.91
C MET A 369 33.64 29.63 -22.45
N GLY A 370 33.60 28.81 -21.40
CA GLY A 370 32.40 28.15 -20.91
C GLY A 370 31.99 26.96 -21.77
N PRO A 371 30.90 26.27 -21.39
CA PRO A 371 30.41 25.11 -22.12
C PRO A 371 29.89 25.48 -23.51
N ASP A 372 30.08 24.57 -24.46
CA ASP A 372 29.62 24.75 -25.84
C ASP A 372 28.10 24.53 -25.95
N GLY A 373 27.37 25.64 -26.07
CA GLY A 373 25.90 25.63 -26.20
C GLY A 373 25.37 24.99 -27.48
N THR A 374 26.22 24.67 -28.46
CA THR A 374 25.83 23.88 -29.64
C THR A 374 25.82 22.37 -29.34
N ILE A 375 26.54 21.93 -28.30
CA ILE A 375 26.63 20.53 -27.88
C ILE A 375 25.52 20.20 -26.87
N ILE A 376 25.23 21.09 -25.93
CA ILE A 376 24.17 20.90 -24.94
C ILE A 376 23.53 22.23 -24.51
N GLN A 377 22.19 22.23 -24.44
CA GLN A 377 21.41 23.31 -23.84
C GLN A 377 20.95 22.88 -22.44
N TYR A 378 21.78 23.12 -21.44
CA TYR A 378 21.52 22.69 -20.07
C TYR A 378 20.65 23.69 -19.30
N GLN A 379 19.93 23.20 -18.29
CA GLN A 379 19.22 24.03 -17.32
C GLN A 379 19.96 24.04 -15.98
N ASP A 380 20.59 22.93 -15.63
CA ASP A 380 21.35 22.79 -14.39
C ASP A 380 22.84 22.55 -14.67
N ALA A 381 23.71 23.23 -13.91
CA ALA A 381 25.15 23.02 -13.92
C ALA A 381 25.65 22.71 -12.51
N PHE A 382 26.48 21.68 -12.37
CA PHE A 382 27.01 21.23 -11.09
C PHE A 382 28.53 21.28 -11.12
N SER A 383 29.13 22.03 -10.21
CA SER A 383 30.58 22.03 -9.99
C SER A 383 31.01 20.69 -9.39
N CYS A 384 31.95 20.00 -10.05
CA CYS A 384 32.43 18.67 -9.66
C CYS A 384 33.56 18.72 -8.62
N PHE A 385 34.35 19.81 -8.58
CA PHE A 385 35.43 20.01 -7.61
C PHE A 385 35.19 21.26 -6.75
N LYS A 386 34.37 21.11 -5.71
CA LYS A 386 34.05 22.22 -4.81
C LYS A 386 35.21 22.58 -3.90
N GLY A 387 35.45 23.89 -3.74
CA GLY A 387 36.56 24.43 -2.96
C GLY A 387 37.87 24.61 -3.74
N HIS A 388 37.90 24.25 -5.03
CA HIS A 388 39.05 24.44 -5.91
C HIS A 388 38.72 25.38 -7.07
N GLY A 389 39.22 26.63 -6.99
CA GLY A 389 39.00 27.64 -8.02
C GLY A 389 37.51 27.89 -8.27
N ASN A 390 37.12 27.95 -9.54
CA ASN A 390 35.73 28.11 -9.97
C ASN A 390 34.92 26.81 -10.02
N GLY A 391 35.51 25.66 -9.72
CA GLY A 391 34.87 24.35 -9.81
C GLY A 391 35.51 23.36 -10.78
N LEU A 392 36.40 23.84 -11.66
CA LEU A 392 37.27 23.12 -12.61
C LEU A 392 36.59 22.24 -13.67
N LEU A 393 35.61 21.43 -13.27
CA LEU A 393 34.83 20.53 -14.11
C LEU A 393 33.36 20.70 -13.74
N PHE A 394 32.51 20.81 -14.76
CA PHE A 394 31.08 21.04 -14.57
C PHE A 394 30.28 19.92 -15.23
N ARG A 395 29.37 19.31 -14.46
CA ARG A 395 28.34 18.44 -15.01
C ARG A 395 27.16 19.30 -15.45
N LEU A 396 26.72 19.15 -16.68
CA LEU A 396 25.64 19.91 -17.28
C LEU A 396 24.46 18.97 -17.52
N VAL A 397 23.27 19.39 -17.13
CA VAL A 397 22.05 18.58 -17.26
C VAL A 397 21.00 19.36 -18.05
N ASP A 398 20.59 18.79 -19.17
CA ASP A 398 19.37 19.17 -19.90
C ASP A 398 18.20 18.39 -19.29
N ASN A 399 17.24 19.10 -18.72
CA ASN A 399 16.04 18.56 -18.10
C ASN A 399 14.89 18.41 -19.11
N ARG A 400 14.99 19.00 -20.30
CA ARG A 400 13.98 18.89 -21.37
C ARG A 400 14.16 17.59 -22.14
N VAL A 401 15.41 17.22 -22.38
CA VAL A 401 15.82 15.92 -22.90
C VAL A 401 16.80 15.39 -21.87
N PRO A 402 16.46 14.32 -21.10
CA PRO A 402 17.20 13.92 -19.90
C PRO A 402 18.62 13.47 -20.25
N ARG A 403 19.52 14.43 -20.42
CA ARG A 403 20.81 14.28 -21.08
C ARG A 403 21.86 15.01 -20.29
N TRP A 404 22.98 14.33 -20.12
CA TRP A 404 24.12 14.81 -19.35
C TRP A 404 25.29 15.09 -20.27
N ALA A 405 26.04 16.13 -19.93
CA ALA A 405 27.34 16.43 -20.52
C ALA A 405 28.31 16.87 -19.42
N PHE A 406 29.59 16.93 -19.77
CA PHE A 406 30.62 17.52 -18.92
C PHE A 406 31.37 18.61 -19.68
N TYR A 407 31.72 19.68 -18.96
CA TYR A 407 32.61 20.74 -19.44
C TYR A 407 33.83 20.85 -18.53
N ASN A 408 35.02 20.70 -19.12
CA ASN A 408 36.29 20.85 -18.41
C ASN A 408 36.79 22.28 -18.59
N ASP A 409 36.71 23.08 -17.52
CA ASP A 409 37.11 24.48 -17.50
C ASP A 409 38.58 24.69 -17.12
N THR A 410 39.40 23.63 -17.18
CA THR A 410 40.84 23.75 -16.98
C THR A 410 41.56 24.02 -18.31
N ARG A 411 42.87 24.35 -18.26
CA ARG A 411 43.72 24.54 -19.45
C ARG A 411 44.77 23.44 -19.64
N ASP A 412 45.10 22.74 -18.58
CA ASP A 412 46.25 21.84 -18.49
C ASP A 412 45.93 20.50 -17.84
N VAL A 413 44.66 20.22 -17.55
CA VAL A 413 44.22 18.98 -16.89
C VAL A 413 43.24 18.22 -17.77
N VAL A 414 43.55 16.96 -18.06
CA VAL A 414 42.60 16.02 -18.63
C VAL A 414 41.77 15.42 -17.49
N ALA A 415 40.46 15.56 -17.57
CA ALA A 415 39.52 15.00 -16.60
C ALA A 415 39.10 13.59 -17.03
N GLN A 416 39.20 12.63 -16.13
CA GLN A 416 38.65 11.29 -16.30
C GLN A 416 37.42 11.18 -15.40
N ILE A 417 36.26 11.01 -16.03
CA ILE A 417 34.97 10.89 -15.38
C ILE A 417 34.55 9.43 -15.44
N LYS A 418 34.20 8.85 -14.29
CA LYS A 418 33.60 7.51 -14.18
C LYS A 418 32.27 7.63 -13.44
N VAL A 419 31.19 7.14 -14.02
CA VAL A 419 29.86 7.13 -13.38
C VAL A 419 29.28 5.73 -13.37
N ALA A 420 28.91 5.24 -12.18
CA ALA A 420 28.14 4.02 -12.01
C ALA A 420 26.68 4.38 -11.78
N PHE A 421 25.77 3.81 -12.55
CA PHE A 421 24.33 3.98 -12.35
C PHE A 421 23.78 2.76 -11.61
N ALA A 422 22.75 2.95 -10.79
CA ALA A 422 22.14 1.87 -10.03
C ALA A 422 21.52 0.78 -10.95
N PRO A 423 21.45 -0.48 -10.47
CA PRO A 423 20.80 -1.56 -11.21
C PRO A 423 19.37 -1.19 -11.62
N GLY A 424 19.06 -1.30 -12.92
CA GLY A 424 17.74 -0.94 -13.47
C GLY A 424 17.64 0.47 -14.07
N ALA A 425 18.69 1.29 -13.97
CA ALA A 425 18.73 2.59 -14.65
C ALA A 425 18.68 2.44 -16.18
N LYS A 426 17.76 3.18 -16.83
CA LYS A 426 17.59 3.18 -18.29
C LYS A 426 18.44 4.27 -18.92
N VAL A 427 19.75 4.05 -18.98
CA VAL A 427 20.73 5.06 -19.40
C VAL A 427 21.56 4.57 -20.59
N VAL A 428 21.69 5.41 -21.62
CA VAL A 428 22.47 5.16 -22.84
C VAL A 428 23.70 6.05 -22.84
N ALA A 429 24.86 5.47 -23.18
CA ALA A 429 26.11 6.22 -23.32
C ALA A 429 26.07 7.09 -24.58
N LEU A 430 26.56 8.33 -24.48
CA LEU A 430 26.60 9.28 -25.58
C LEU A 430 28.02 9.75 -25.88
N GLY A 431 28.23 10.23 -27.10
CA GLY A 431 29.50 10.81 -27.54
C GLY A 431 30.65 9.81 -27.44
N ASN A 432 31.73 10.20 -26.78
CA ASN A 432 32.92 9.37 -26.55
C ASN A 432 32.84 8.53 -25.27
N THR A 433 31.70 8.50 -24.60
CA THR A 433 31.51 7.75 -23.35
C THR A 433 31.57 6.26 -23.61
N ARG A 434 32.42 5.56 -22.84
CA ARG A 434 32.64 4.11 -22.95
C ARG A 434 32.00 3.40 -21.78
N ILE A 435 31.41 2.24 -22.02
CA ILE A 435 30.90 1.39 -20.94
C ILE A 435 32.01 0.39 -20.58
N GLY A 436 32.36 0.34 -19.31
CA GLY A 436 33.40 -0.51 -18.75
C GLY A 436 32.98 -1.16 -17.44
N SER A 437 33.94 -1.81 -16.78
CA SER A 437 33.78 -2.43 -15.48
C SER A 437 34.85 -1.94 -14.52
N ASP A 438 34.47 -1.66 -13.28
CA ASP A 438 35.34 -1.22 -12.19
C ASP A 438 35.19 -2.20 -11.02
N GLU A 439 36.30 -2.58 -10.39
CA GLU A 439 36.30 -3.59 -9.32
C GLU A 439 35.47 -3.17 -8.09
N GLU A 440 35.32 -1.86 -7.87
CA GLU A 440 34.59 -1.30 -6.74
C GLU A 440 33.15 -0.89 -7.10
N LEU A 441 32.95 -0.37 -8.31
CA LEU A 441 31.67 0.23 -8.72
C LEU A 441 30.83 -0.64 -9.67
N GLY A 442 31.34 -1.77 -10.16
CA GLY A 442 30.65 -2.63 -11.11
C GLY A 442 30.62 -2.03 -12.53
N VAL A 443 29.45 -1.96 -13.16
CA VAL A 443 29.32 -1.40 -14.52
C VAL A 443 29.41 0.12 -14.47
N ILE A 444 30.34 0.70 -15.23
CA ILE A 444 30.61 2.14 -15.24
C ILE A 444 30.63 2.74 -16.64
N TYR A 445 30.34 4.04 -16.70
CA TYR A 445 30.39 4.89 -17.88
C TYR A 445 31.60 5.80 -17.73
N GLU A 446 32.54 5.71 -18.65
CA GLU A 446 33.83 6.38 -18.62
C GLU A 446 33.93 7.43 -19.72
N LEU A 447 34.35 8.64 -19.36
CA LEU A 447 34.63 9.72 -20.30
C LEU A 447 35.97 10.36 -19.96
N GLU A 448 36.86 10.48 -20.95
CA GLU A 448 38.06 11.29 -20.83
C GLU A 448 37.82 12.63 -21.54
N LEU A 449 37.90 13.73 -20.79
CA LEU A 449 37.54 15.07 -21.25
C LEU A 449 38.74 16.02 -21.22
N GLN A 450 39.12 16.49 -22.41
CA GLN A 450 40.24 17.40 -22.61
C GLN A 450 39.95 18.81 -22.06
N PRO A 451 40.99 19.60 -21.69
CA PRO A 451 40.82 20.98 -21.24
C PRO A 451 40.04 21.84 -22.24
N GLY A 452 39.13 22.68 -21.74
CA GLY A 452 38.29 23.58 -22.53
C GLY A 452 37.24 22.90 -23.41
N ARG A 453 37.01 21.58 -23.26
CA ARG A 453 36.04 20.84 -24.07
C ARG A 453 34.75 20.56 -23.32
N THR A 454 33.66 20.49 -24.09
CA THR A 454 32.35 20.01 -23.66
C THR A 454 32.03 18.74 -24.42
N GLU A 455 31.64 17.67 -23.74
CA GLU A 455 31.23 16.42 -24.39
C GLU A 455 29.97 15.84 -23.73
N LEU A 456 29.10 15.25 -24.56
CA LEU A 456 27.94 14.50 -24.10
C LEU A 456 28.41 13.24 -23.37
N PHE A 457 27.66 12.87 -22.34
CA PHE A 457 27.99 11.75 -21.47
C PHE A 457 26.96 10.62 -21.57
N ALA A 458 25.72 10.92 -21.22
CA ALA A 458 24.68 9.92 -21.14
C ALA A 458 23.30 10.53 -21.33
N GLU A 459 22.32 9.72 -21.73
CA GLU A 459 20.91 10.09 -21.84
C GLU A 459 20.01 9.01 -21.25
N GLY A 460 18.96 9.43 -20.55
CA GLY A 460 17.96 8.55 -19.95
C GLY A 460 17.59 8.95 -18.52
N GLU A 461 16.72 8.14 -17.91
CA GLU A 461 16.29 8.35 -16.53
C GLU A 461 17.40 7.95 -15.56
N VAL A 462 18.08 8.97 -15.05
CA VAL A 462 19.14 8.79 -14.06
C VAL A 462 18.53 8.83 -12.66
N GLY A 463 18.46 7.66 -12.02
CA GLY A 463 18.10 7.51 -10.60
C GLY A 463 19.31 7.72 -9.68
N VAL A 464 19.65 6.70 -8.90
CA VAL A 464 20.85 6.70 -8.03
C VAL A 464 22.10 6.47 -8.89
N PHE A 465 23.15 7.26 -8.65
CA PHE A 465 24.44 7.13 -9.34
C PHE A 465 25.60 7.47 -8.41
N THR A 466 26.77 6.89 -8.68
CA THR A 466 28.03 7.19 -8.02
C THR A 466 29.00 7.74 -9.05
N THR A 467 29.63 8.88 -8.78
CA THR A 467 30.62 9.48 -9.68
C THR A 467 32.00 9.49 -9.03
N LYS A 468 33.02 9.07 -9.79
CA LYS A 468 34.43 9.23 -9.48
C LYS A 468 35.09 10.12 -10.54
N PHE A 469 35.95 11.02 -10.08
CA PHE A 469 36.75 11.86 -10.95
C PHE A 469 38.23 11.62 -10.69
N ALA A 470 39.01 11.52 -11.77
CA ALA A 470 40.46 11.57 -11.74
C ALA A 470 40.94 12.70 -12.66
N ALA A 471 42.11 13.24 -12.38
CA ALA A 471 42.69 14.36 -13.11
C ALA A 471 44.14 14.05 -13.43
N SER A 472 44.50 14.16 -14.71
CA SER A 472 45.88 13.98 -15.18
C SER A 472 46.38 15.27 -15.81
N LYS A 473 47.53 15.76 -15.33
CA LYS A 473 48.14 16.98 -15.88
C LYS A 473 48.75 16.66 -17.25
N ILE A 474 48.47 17.49 -18.25
CA ILE A 474 49.14 17.41 -19.55
C ILE A 474 50.59 17.83 -19.32
N PRO A 475 51.59 17.00 -19.66
CA PRO A 475 52.99 17.41 -19.59
C PRO A 475 53.16 18.63 -20.49
N SER A 476 53.65 19.73 -19.92
CA SER A 476 54.06 20.89 -20.69
C SER A 476 55.08 20.44 -21.75
N LEU A 477 54.73 20.57 -23.03
CA LEU A 477 55.73 20.61 -24.10
C LEU A 477 56.65 21.79 -23.77
N ALA A 478 57.90 21.48 -23.42
CA ALA A 478 58.98 22.45 -23.25
C ALA A 478 59.31 23.15 -24.57
#